data_AF-A0A7V1XXR9-F1
#
_entry.id   AF-A0A7V1XXR9-F1
#
_cell.length_a   1.000
_cell.length_b   1.000
_cell.length_c   1.000
_cell.angle_alpha   90.00
_cell.angle_beta   90.00
_cell.angle_gamma   90.00
#
_symmetry.space_group_name_H-M   'P 1'
#
loop_
_entity.id
_entity.type
_entity.pdbx_description
1 polymer ?
#
loop_
_entity_poly.entity_id
_entity_poly.type
_entity_poly.pdbx_seq_one_letter_code
_entity_poly.pdbx_strand_id
1 'polypeptide(L)'
;MNARVRPATGLSLWGRLLYSFIRRATFKRLGKDLEPQQVFSHHPRVFFAYTDLTMALQGGVVEPKLKTLVYLRASAQIGCPF
;
A
#
# COMPACT_ATOMS: atom_id res chain seq x y z
N MET A 1 7.52 -8.06 -16.09
CA MET A 1 8.24 -6.80 -16.40
C MET A 1 8.56 -6.09 -15.08
N ASN A 2 9.84 -6.08 -14.67
CA ASN A 2 10.29 -5.48 -13.41
C ASN A 2 10.47 -3.95 -13.60
N ALA A 3 9.37 -3.20 -13.49
CA ALA A 3 9.46 -1.75 -13.41
C ALA A 3 10.12 -1.36 -12.07
N ARG A 4 11.39 -0.97 -12.13
CA ARG A 4 12.14 -0.52 -10.94
C ARG A 4 11.61 0.86 -10.55
N VAL A 5 10.59 0.90 -9.70
CA VAL A 5 9.91 2.12 -9.25
C VAL A 5 10.93 3.10 -8.66
N ARG A 6 11.06 4.28 -9.28
CA ARG A 6 11.93 5.36 -8.82
C ARG A 6 11.18 6.17 -7.74
N PRO A 7 11.74 6.35 -6.54
CA PRO A 7 11.10 7.18 -5.52
C PRO A 7 11.00 8.63 -6.02
N ALA A 8 9.95 9.34 -5.64
CA ALA A 8 9.76 10.71 -6.07
C ALA A 8 10.89 11.63 -5.64
N THR A 9 11.19 12.59 -6.51
CA THR A 9 12.29 13.55 -6.40
C THR A 9 12.21 14.44 -5.16
N GLY A 10 11.04 14.55 -4.51
CA GLY A 10 10.80 15.41 -3.34
C GLY A 10 10.81 14.73 -1.96
N LEU A 11 11.11 13.43 -1.83
CA LEU A 11 11.22 12.81 -0.50
C LEU A 11 12.54 13.20 0.19
N SER A 12 12.44 13.58 1.46
CA SER A 12 13.59 13.70 2.38
C SER A 12 14.35 12.37 2.48
N LEU A 13 15.61 12.42 2.92
CA LEU A 13 16.45 11.23 3.07
C LEU A 13 15.74 10.14 3.92
N TRP A 14 15.10 10.57 5.00
CA TRP A 14 14.28 9.72 5.87
C TRP A 14 13.05 9.13 5.16
N GLY A 15 12.35 9.93 4.35
CA GLY A 15 11.21 9.45 3.57
C GLY A 15 11.61 8.38 2.56
N ARG A 16 12.77 8.52 1.91
CA ARG A 16 13.29 7.52 0.96
C ARG A 16 13.64 6.21 1.67
N LEU A 17 14.20 6.30 2.87
CA LEU A 17 14.49 5.13 3.70
C LEU A 17 13.19 4.41 4.08
N LEU A 18 12.19 5.14 4.59
CA LEU A 18 10.89 4.57 4.97
C LEU A 18 10.18 3.92 3.79
N TYR A 19 10.15 4.60 2.64
CA TYR A 19 9.60 4.06 1.41
C TYR A 19 10.28 2.73 1.02
N SER A 20 11.61 2.66 1.10
CA SER A 20 12.34 1.44 0.77
C SER A 20 12.03 0.29 1.72
N PHE A 21 11.84 0.58 3.01
CA PHE A 21 11.44 -0.40 4.02
C PHE A 21 10.03 -0.92 3.77
N ILE A 22 9.07 -0.02 3.57
CA ILE A 22 7.66 -0.35 3.32
C ILE A 22 7.55 -1.15 2.03
N ARG A 23 8.19 -0.71 0.94
CA ARG A 23 8.21 -1.45 -0.33
C ARG A 23 8.77 -2.86 -0.16
N ARG A 24 9.90 -3.02 0.52
CA ARG A 24 10.49 -4.35 0.78
C ARG A 24 9.57 -5.24 1.61
N ALA A 25 8.91 -4.68 2.63
CA ALA A 25 7.96 -5.42 3.44
C ALA A 25 6.74 -5.88 2.63
N THR A 26 6.18 -4.99 1.80
CA THR A 26 5.06 -5.30 0.90
C THR A 26 5.46 -6.35 -0.13
N PHE A 27 6.62 -6.21 -0.77
CA PHE A 27 7.13 -7.15 -1.76
C PHE A 27 7.36 -8.55 -1.15
N LYS A 28 7.91 -8.64 0.06
CA LYS A 28 8.07 -9.92 0.77
C LYS A 28 6.73 -10.61 1.06
N ARG A 29 5.66 -9.84 1.31
CA ARG A 29 4.33 -10.38 1.63
C ARG A 29 3.52 -10.78 0.39
N LEU A 30 3.64 -10.04 -0.70
CA LEU A 30 2.76 -10.18 -1.86
C LEU A 30 3.48 -10.68 -3.13
N GLY A 31 4.81 -10.74 -3.13
CA GLY A 31 5.61 -11.16 -4.28
C GLY A 31 5.63 -10.19 -5.46
N LYS A 32 4.88 -9.08 -5.38
CA LYS A 32 4.81 -8.01 -6.39
C LYS A 32 4.73 -6.64 -5.73
N ASP A 33 5.23 -5.62 -6.42
CA ASP A 33 4.98 -4.23 -6.04
C ASP A 33 3.50 -3.90 -6.31
N LEU A 34 2.81 -3.32 -5.32
CA LEU A 34 1.42 -2.88 -5.50
C LEU A 34 1.39 -1.60 -6.36
N GLU A 35 0.57 -1.59 -7.41
CA GLU A 35 0.39 -0.41 -8.28
C GLU A 35 0.05 0.90 -7.55
N PRO A 36 -0.80 0.94 -6.49
CA PRO A 36 -1.03 2.20 -5.78
C PRO A 36 0.24 2.75 -5.10
N GLN A 37 1.21 1.91 -4.71
CA GLN A 37 2.47 2.41 -4.16
C GLN A 37 3.29 3.17 -5.20
N GLN A 38 3.19 2.80 -6.48
CA GLN A 38 3.90 3.49 -7.56
C GLN A 38 3.33 4.89 -7.76
N VAL A 39 2.00 5.00 -7.82
CA VAL A 39 1.30 6.28 -7.98
C VAL A 39 1.47 7.17 -6.75
N PHE A 40 1.27 6.63 -5.54
CA PHE A 40 1.39 7.40 -4.31
C PHE A 40 2.83 7.79 -3.97
N SER A 41 3.83 7.09 -4.51
CA SER A 41 5.23 7.48 -4.30
C SER A 41 5.53 8.91 -4.76
N HIS A 42 4.79 9.42 -5.76
CA HIS A 42 4.86 10.80 -6.25
C HIS A 42 4.33 11.83 -5.26
N HIS A 43 3.48 11.42 -4.32
CA HIS A 43 2.84 12.26 -3.31
C HIS A 43 3.09 11.71 -1.90
N PRO A 44 4.27 11.99 -1.29
CA PRO A 44 4.68 11.35 -0.04
C PRO A 44 3.68 11.48 1.10
N ARG A 45 2.99 12.62 1.22
CA ARG A 45 1.93 12.80 2.24
C ARG A 45 0.79 11.81 2.06
N VAL A 46 0.34 11.58 0.83
CA VAL A 46 -0.73 10.63 0.51
C VAL A 46 -0.25 9.20 0.75
N PHE A 47 0.99 8.90 0.36
CA PHE A 47 1.59 7.59 0.63
C PHE A 47 1.62 7.26 2.12
N PHE A 48 2.09 8.18 2.97
CA PHE A 48 2.15 7.95 4.41
C PHE A 48 0.76 7.81 5.04
N ALA A 49 -0.19 8.68 4.66
CA ALA A 49 -1.57 8.57 5.13
C ALA A 49 -2.21 7.22 4.74
N TYR A 50 -1.95 6.76 3.51
CA TYR A 50 -2.43 5.46 3.03
C TYR A 50 -1.79 4.29 3.77
N THR A 51 -0.48 4.37 4.08
CA THR A 51 0.20 3.32 4.86
C THR A 51 -0.33 3.26 6.29
N ASP A 52 -0.57 4.41 6.93
CA ASP A 52 -1.13 4.47 8.29
C ASP A 52 -2.54 3.87 8.31
N LEU A 53 -3.38 4.23 7.33
CA LEU A 53 -4.71 3.63 7.17
C LEU A 53 -4.61 2.11 6.99
N THR A 54 -3.73 1.63 6.12
CA THR A 54 -3.55 0.19 5.88
C THR A 54 -3.12 -0.54 7.16
N MET A 55 -2.23 0.05 7.96
CA MET A 55 -1.80 -0.52 9.24
C MET A 55 -2.93 -0.52 10.28
N ALA A 56 -3.70 0.56 10.37
CA ALA A 56 -4.86 0.65 11.26
C ALA A 56 -5.90 -0.43 10.94
N LEU A 57 -6.15 -0.71 9.65
CA LEU A 57 -7.10 -1.75 9.23
C LEU A 57 -6.56 -3.18 9.44
N GLN A 58 -5.25 -3.39 9.59
CA GLN A 58 -4.72 -4.68 10.06
C GLN A 58 -5.04 -4.91 11.54
N GLY A 59 -5.07 -3.86 12.35
CA GLY A 59 -5.48 -3.92 13.76
C GLY A 59 -6.99 -4.12 13.97
N GLY A 60 -7.39 -4.47 15.19
CA GLY A 60 -8.80 -4.61 15.59
C GLY A 60 -9.26 -6.06 15.82
N VAL A 61 -10.49 -6.21 16.31
CA VAL A 61 -11.05 -7.47 16.86
C VAL A 61 -11.51 -8.44 15.77
N VAL A 62 -11.73 -7.96 14.54
CA VAL A 62 -12.27 -8.77 13.43
C VAL A 62 -11.19 -9.66 12.82
N GLU A 63 -11.51 -10.93 12.59
CA GLU A 63 -10.61 -11.89 11.95
C GLU A 63 -10.12 -11.38 10.57
N PRO A 64 -8.83 -11.54 10.22
CA PRO A 64 -8.29 -11.11 8.94
C PRO A 64 -9.07 -11.61 7.72
N LYS A 65 -9.57 -12.86 7.74
CA LYS A 65 -10.35 -13.43 6.63
C LYS A 65 -11.66 -12.71 6.40
N LEU A 66 -12.35 -12.32 7.48
CA LEU A 66 -13.61 -11.56 7.40
C LEU A 66 -13.38 -10.17 6.82
N LYS A 67 -12.29 -9.50 7.21
CA LYS A 67 -11.92 -8.21 6.62
C LYS A 67 -11.75 -8.32 5.11
N THR A 68 -11.07 -9.36 4.63
CA THR A 68 -10.89 -9.61 3.19
C THR A 68 -12.23 -9.81 2.47
N LEU A 69 -13.17 -10.57 3.06
CA LEU A 69 -14.50 -10.76 2.47
C LEU A 69 -15.29 -9.45 2.38
N VAL A 70 -15.21 -8.60 3.41
CA VAL A 70 -15.85 -7.27 3.38
C VAL A 70 -15.25 -6.41 2.27
N TYR A 71 -13.93 -6.42 2.10
CA TYR A 71 -13.30 -5.70 0.99
C TYR A 71 -13.77 -6.18 -0.38
N LEU A 72 -13.82 -7.51 -0.60
CA LEU A 72 -14.29 -8.08 -1.86
C LEU A 72 -15.75 -7.74 -2.14
N ARG A 73 -16.60 -7.76 -1.10
CA ARG A 73 -18.01 -7.39 -1.25
C ARG A 73 -18.16 -5.91 -1.58
N ALA A 74 -17.41 -5.06 -0.87
CA ALA A 74 -17.41 -3.61 -1.09
C ALA A 74 -16.88 -3.27 -2.49
N SER A 75 -15.78 -3.88 -2.94
CA SER A 75 -15.22 -3.65 -4.27
C SER A 75 -16.18 -4.07 -5.37
N ALA A 76 -16.83 -5.24 -5.22
CA ALA A 76 -17.88 -5.68 -6.13
C ALA A 76 -19.08 -4.72 -6.19
N GLN A 77 -19.47 -4.12 -5.05
CA GLN A 77 -20.60 -3.19 -5.00
C GLN A 77 -20.32 -1.86 -5.71
N ILE A 78 -19.09 -1.37 -5.66
CA ILE A 78 -18.69 -0.14 -6.36
C ILE A 78 -18.19 -0.38 -7.79
N GLY A 79 -18.21 -1.63 -8.26
CA GLY A 79 -17.70 -2.01 -9.59
C GLY A 79 -16.17 -1.91 -9.72
N CYS A 80 -15.45 -1.94 -8.60
CA CYS A 80 -14.00 -1.92 -8.59
C CYS A 80 -13.47 -3.30 -8.99
N PRO A 81 -12.67 -3.42 -10.08
CA PRO A 81 -12.21 -4.71 -10.60
C PRO A 81 -11.06 -5.33 -9.79
N PHE A 82 -10.72 -4.74 -8.64
CA PHE A 82 -9.61 -5.14 -7.77
C PHE A 82 -10.09 -5.98 -6.58
#